data_AF-A0A0Q9H6U5-F1
#
_entry.id   AF-A0A0Q9H6U5-F1
#
_cell.length_a   1.000
_cell.length_b   1.000
_cell.length_c   1.000
_cell.angle_alpha   90.00
_cell.angle_beta   90.00
_cell.angle_gamma   90.00
#
_symmetry.space_group_name_H-M   'P 1'
#
loop_
_entity.id
_entity.type
_entity.pdbx_description
1 polymer ?
#
loop_
_entity_poly.entity_id
_entity_poly.type
_entity_poly.pdbx_seq_one_letter_code
_entity_poly.pdbx_strand_id
1 'polypeptide(L)'
;MEPHREKARLAAAGYAPAPEASALIYGMIGMALFSVGMWGAGRFYDMPLIPHLSLVGVGSLIAFPVGIWLRTKRKRRHVDAYQAELVRLGAGRRS
;
A
#
# COMPACT_ATOMS: atom_id res chain seq x y z
N MET A 1 23.41 8.84 18.73
CA MET A 1 22.19 8.17 18.27
C MET A 1 21.99 6.91 19.10
N GLU A 2 20.78 6.62 19.55
CA GLU A 2 20.53 5.53 20.50
C GLU A 2 20.57 4.15 19.82
N PRO A 3 21.52 3.26 20.17
CA PRO A 3 21.77 1.99 19.46
C PRO A 3 20.59 1.01 19.51
N HIS A 4 19.71 1.15 20.51
CA HIS A 4 18.48 0.38 20.68
C HIS A 4 17.41 0.71 19.63
N ARG A 5 17.38 1.93 19.10
CA ARG A 5 16.45 2.32 18.03
C ARG A 5 16.84 1.70 16.69
N GLU A 6 18.13 1.56 16.41
CA GLU A 6 18.62 0.89 15.20
C GLU A 6 18.32 -0.60 15.22
N LYS A 7 18.52 -1.28 16.36
CA LYS A 7 18.18 -2.71 16.49
C LYS A 7 16.68 -2.97 16.30
N ALA A 8 15.82 -2.14 16.89
CA ALA A 8 14.38 -2.25 16.70
C ALA A 8 13.96 -1.97 15.24
N ARG A 9 14.60 -1.00 14.58
CA ARG A 9 14.35 -0.67 13.17
C ARG A 9 14.79 -1.79 12.23
N LEU A 10 15.94 -2.43 12.48
CA LEU A 10 16.44 -3.56 11.69
C LEU A 10 15.56 -4.81 11.86
N ALA A 11 15.13 -5.13 13.08
CA ALA A 11 14.23 -6.24 13.33
C ALA A 11 12.86 -6.04 12.65
N ALA A 12 12.29 -4.83 12.75
CA ALA A 12 11.03 -4.51 12.09
C ALA A 12 11.16 -4.54 10.56
N ALA A 13 12.29 -4.10 9.99
CA ALA A 13 12.54 -4.16 8.55
C ALA A 13 12.56 -5.60 7.99
N GLY A 14 12.95 -6.60 8.79
CA GLY A 14 12.99 -8.00 8.38
C GLY A 14 11.62 -8.65 8.20
N TYR A 15 10.63 -8.29 9.03
CA TYR A 15 9.26 -8.82 8.95
C TYR A 15 8.30 -7.89 8.19
N ALA A 16 8.67 -6.62 8.11
CA ALA A 16 7.82 -5.54 7.68
C ALA A 16 8.67 -4.48 6.93
N PRO A 17 9.03 -4.74 5.66
CA PRO A 17 9.83 -3.81 4.87
C PRO A 17 9.05 -2.53 4.60
N ALA A 18 9.61 -1.38 4.94
CA ALA A 18 8.98 -0.08 4.72
C ALA A 18 8.60 0.09 3.24
N PRO A 19 7.41 0.62 2.90
CA PRO A 19 7.05 0.87 1.52
C PRO A 19 7.94 1.99 0.95
N GLU A 20 9.02 1.59 0.25
CA GLU A 20 10.02 2.50 -0.34
C GLU A 20 9.44 3.37 -1.46
N ALA A 21 8.47 2.86 -2.20
CA ALA A 21 7.84 3.63 -3.27
C ALA A 21 6.88 4.70 -2.71
N SER A 22 6.86 5.86 -3.36
CA SER A 22 5.98 6.99 -3.03
C SER A 22 4.49 6.59 -3.12
N ALA A 23 3.62 7.27 -2.37
CA ALA A 23 2.17 7.01 -2.43
C ALA A 23 1.62 7.15 -3.86
N LEU A 24 2.20 8.07 -4.63
CA LEU A 24 1.88 8.29 -6.04
C LEU A 24 2.12 7.04 -6.89
N ILE A 25 3.24 6.32 -6.70
CA ILE A 25 3.55 5.11 -7.48
C ILE A 25 2.51 4.01 -7.22
N TYR A 26 2.07 3.85 -5.97
CA TYR A 26 1.01 2.88 -5.64
C TYR A 26 -0.35 3.26 -6.24
N GLY A 27 -0.68 4.56 -6.28
CA GLY A 27 -1.86 5.05 -6.99
C GLY A 27 -1.79 4.78 -8.50
N MET A 28 -0.63 5.05 -9.12
CA MET A 28 -0.40 4.78 -10.55
C MET A 28 -0.49 3.28 -10.88
N ILE A 29 0.06 2.40 -10.03
CA ILE A 29 -0.08 0.95 -10.18
C ILE A 29 -1.56 0.54 -10.11
N GLY A 30 -2.32 1.11 -9.17
CA GLY A 30 -3.76 0.87 -9.06
C GLY A 30 -4.52 1.28 -10.33
N MET A 31 -4.22 2.46 -10.89
CA MET A 31 -4.80 2.91 -12.15
C MET A 31 -4.42 2.01 -13.34
N ALA A 32 -3.15 1.56 -13.40
CA ALA A 32 -2.69 0.68 -14.46
C ALA A 32 -3.42 -0.68 -14.41
N LEU A 33 -3.51 -1.29 -13.22
CA LEU A 33 -4.23 -2.56 -13.02
C LEU A 33 -5.71 -2.43 -13.36
N PHE A 34 -6.35 -1.34 -12.93
CA PHE A 34 -7.75 -1.07 -13.28
C PHE A 34 -7.94 -0.92 -14.79
N SER A 35 -7.06 -0.20 -15.47
CA SER A 35 -7.13 0.00 -16.93
C SER A 35 -6.97 -1.31 -17.70
N VAL A 36 -6.03 -2.17 -17.29
CA VAL A 36 -5.83 -3.50 -17.89
C VAL A 36 -7.05 -4.40 -17.62
N GLY A 37 -7.60 -4.36 -16.40
CA GLY A 37 -8.81 -5.10 -16.04
C GLY A 37 -10.02 -4.68 -16.87
N MET A 38 -10.25 -3.38 -17.03
CA MET A 38 -11.33 -2.84 -17.87
C MET A 38 -11.15 -3.19 -19.34
N TRP A 39 -9.92 -3.16 -19.86
CA TRP A 39 -9.63 -3.59 -21.22
C TRP A 39 -9.95 -5.07 -21.43
N GLY A 40 -9.54 -5.93 -20.50
CA GLY A 40 -9.87 -7.36 -20.53
C GLY A 40 -11.38 -7.63 -20.42
N ALA A 41 -12.08 -6.94 -19.52
CA ALA A 41 -13.53 -7.06 -19.36
C ALA A 41 -14.27 -6.59 -20.62
N GLY A 42 -13.89 -5.45 -21.20
CA GLY A 42 -14.51 -4.97 -22.45
C GLY A 42 -14.31 -5.93 -23.62
N ARG A 43 -13.14 -6.57 -23.72
CA ARG A 43 -12.89 -7.64 -24.71
C ARG A 43 -13.69 -8.92 -24.43
N PHE A 44 -13.88 -9.29 -23.17
CA PHE A 44 -14.61 -10.51 -22.80
C PHE A 44 -16.12 -10.39 -22.98
N TYR A 45 -16.68 -9.22 -22.67
CA TYR A 45 -18.13 -8.95 -22.78
C TYR A 45 -18.55 -8.32 -24.11
N ASP A 46 -17.64 -8.21 -25.08
CA ASP A 46 -17.84 -7.49 -26.36
C ASP A 46 -18.46 -6.09 -26.19
N MET A 47 -18.17 -5.45 -25.04
CA MET A 47 -18.68 -4.13 -24.72
C MET A 47 -17.80 -3.06 -25.36
N PRO A 48 -18.36 -2.15 -26.17
CA PRO A 48 -17.60 -1.03 -26.69
C PRO A 48 -17.21 -0.11 -25.52
N LEU A 49 -15.93 -0.11 -25.15
CA LEU A 49 -15.38 0.71 -24.06
C LEU A 49 -15.36 2.21 -24.40
N ILE A 50 -15.30 2.55 -25.69
CA ILE A 50 -15.21 3.92 -26.22
C ILE A 50 -16.42 4.79 -25.79
N PRO A 51 -17.69 4.37 -25.98
CA PRO A 51 -18.85 5.15 -25.52
C PRO A 51 -18.96 5.24 -23.99
N HIS A 52 -18.27 4.36 -23.25
CA HIS A 52 -18.27 4.34 -21.79
C HIS A 52 -16.98 4.90 -21.17
N LEU A 53 -16.21 5.70 -21.94
CA LEU A 53 -14.95 6.29 -21.48
C LEU A 53 -15.10 7.12 -20.20
N SER A 54 -16.25 7.77 -20.02
CA SER A 54 -16.56 8.54 -18.81
C SER A 54 -16.61 7.64 -17.57
N LEU A 55 -17.24 6.47 -17.66
CA LEU A 55 -17.28 5.47 -16.58
C LEU A 55 -15.89 4.88 -16.31
N VAL A 56 -15.09 4.65 -17.36
CA VAL A 56 -13.69 4.20 -17.24
C VAL A 56 -12.84 5.25 -16.51
N GLY A 57 -13.03 6.53 -16.85
CA GLY A 57 -12.35 7.66 -16.20
C GLY A 57 -12.73 7.78 -14.72
N VAL A 58 -14.02 7.72 -14.40
CA VAL A 58 -14.51 7.74 -13.01
C VAL A 58 -13.99 6.53 -12.21
N GLY A 59 -14.03 5.33 -12.81
CA GLY A 59 -13.49 4.13 -12.19
C GLY A 59 -11.99 4.23 -11.89
N SER A 60 -11.22 4.85 -12.80
CA SER A 60 -9.78 5.08 -12.60
C SER A 60 -9.51 6.10 -11.49
N LEU A 61 -10.34 7.15 -11.39
CA LEU A 61 -10.28 8.13 -10.31
C LEU A 61 -10.59 7.51 -8.94
N ILE A 62 -11.39 6.45 -8.87
CA ILE A 62 -11.68 5.69 -7.64
C ILE A 62 -10.57 4.66 -7.35
N ALA A 63 -9.99 4.05 -8.37
CA ALA A 63 -8.89 3.08 -8.21
C ALA A 63 -7.62 3.73 -7.62
N PHE A 64 -7.37 4.99 -7.95
CA PHE A 64 -6.23 5.75 -7.44
C PHE A 64 -6.19 5.90 -5.90
N PRO A 65 -7.23 6.44 -5.22
CA PRO A 65 -7.26 6.51 -3.76
C PRO A 65 -7.30 5.13 -3.10
N VAL A 66 -7.87 4.10 -3.75
CA VAL A 66 -7.81 2.71 -3.25
C VAL A 66 -6.36 2.19 -3.21
N GLY A 67 -5.56 2.47 -4.24
CA GLY A 67 -4.12 2.16 -4.26
C GLY A 67 -3.35 2.88 -3.15
N ILE A 68 -3.65 4.16 -2.92
CA ILE A 68 -3.08 4.95 -1.82
C ILE A 68 -3.50 4.43 -0.45
N TRP A 69 -4.76 4.01 -0.31
CA TRP A 69 -5.30 3.45 0.93
C TRP A 69 -4.64 2.12 1.29
N LEU A 70 -4.37 1.25 0.31
CA LEU A 70 -3.62 0.01 0.47
C LEU A 70 -2.23 0.26 1.08
N ARG A 71 -1.52 1.30 0.62
CA ARG A 71 -0.23 1.71 1.24
C ARG A 71 -0.42 2.21 2.66
N THR A 72 -1.44 3.03 2.92
CA THR A 72 -1.74 3.55 4.27
C THR A 72 -2.05 2.41 5.24
N LYS A 73 -2.79 1.39 4.81
CA LYS A 73 -3.08 0.19 5.58
C LYS A 73 -1.83 -0.63 5.87
N ARG A 74 -0.95 -0.82 4.87
CA ARG A 74 0.35 -1.50 5.07
C ARG A 74 1.27 -0.71 6.02
N LYS A 75 1.31 0.62 5.89
CA LYS A 75 2.10 1.49 6.76
C LYS A 75 1.59 1.46 8.22
N ARG A 76 0.27 1.43 8.44
CA ARG A 76 -0.31 1.28 9.78
C ARG A 76 0.11 -0.04 10.44
N ARG A 77 0.06 -1.16 9.71
CA ARG A 77 0.51 -2.47 10.21
C ARG A 77 1.98 -2.49 10.62
N HIS A 78 2.85 -1.80 9.87
CA HIS A 78 4.27 -1.67 10.24
C HIS A 78 4.49 -0.83 11.49
N VAL A 79 3.73 0.27 11.64
CA VAL A 79 3.85 1.14 12.82
C VAL A 79 3.34 0.41 14.07
N ASP A 80 2.24 -0.34 13.96
CA ASP A 80 1.72 -1.17 15.06
C ASP A 80 2.72 -2.25 15.48
N ALA A 81 3.30 -2.97 14.51
CA ALA A 81 4.33 -3.98 14.79
C ALA A 81 5.58 -3.36 15.44
N TYR A 82 6.03 -2.21 14.95
CA TYR A 82 7.18 -1.49 15.51
C TYR A 82 6.91 -0.98 16.94
N GLN A 83 5.70 -0.49 17.22
CA GLN A 83 5.32 -0.09 18.58
C GLN A 83 5.23 -1.28 19.53
N ALA A 84 4.68 -2.41 19.08
CA ALA A 84 4.62 -3.63 19.89
C ALA A 84 6.03 -4.14 20.26
N GLU A 85 6.97 -4.12 19.33
CA GLU A 85 8.37 -4.53 19.58
C GLU A 85 9.08 -3.55 20.56
N LEU A 86 8.84 -2.24 20.42
CA LEU A 86 9.38 -1.23 21.33
C LEU A 86 8.86 -1.38 22.77
N VAL A 87 7.57 -1.68 22.94
CA VAL A 87 6.99 -1.95 24.26
C VAL A 87 7.60 -3.21 24.87
N ARG A 88 7.79 -4.27 24.07
CA ARG A 88 8.40 -5.53 24.52
C ARG A 88 9.86 -5.35 24.97
N LEU A 89 10.66 -4.61 24.20
CA LEU A 89 12.07 -4.30 24.53
C LEU A 89 12.19 -3.32 25.71
N GLY A 90 11.25 -2.38 25.85
CA GLY A 90 11.17 -1.48 27.00
C GLY A 90 10.73 -2.18 28.29
N ALA A 91 9.85 -3.17 28.20
CA ALA A 91 9.40 -4.00 29.31
C ALA A 91 10.50 -4.94 29.81
N GLY A 92 11.27 -5.57 28.91
CA GLY A 92 12.41 -6.43 29.28
C GLY A 92 13.60 -5.69 29.89
N ARG A 93 13.61 -4.35 29.89
CA ARG A 93 14.63 -3.52 30.54
C ARG A 93 14.25 -3.08 31.96
N ARG A 94 13.01 -3.35 32.39
CA ARG A 94 12.48 -3.01 33.73
C ARG A 94 12.36 -4.21 34.67
N SER A 95 12.64 -5.43 34.20
CA SER A 95 12.80 -6.64 35.04
C SER A 95 14.27 -6.92 35.28
#